data_AF-A0A818HA89-F1
#
_entry.id   AF-A0A818HA89-F1
#
_cell.length_a   1.000
_cell.length_b   1.000
_cell.length_c   1.000
_cell.angle_alpha   90.00
_cell.angle_beta   90.00
_cell.angle_gamma   90.00
#
_symmetry.space_group_name_H-M   'P 1'
#
loop_
_entity.id
_entity.type
_entity.pdbx_description
1 polymer ?
#
loop_
_entity_poly.entity_id
_entity_poly.type
_entity_poly.pdbx_seq_one_letter_code
_entity_poly.pdbx_strand_id
1 'polypeptide(L)'
;MNRRSLSAESLHSSRISGQAYKPLASNSKVYDRWTIICIIIASVGILNGFWMLIAPEHWYHNLPAGVPEYGPFNVHFVRDIGCIFFLVGAGTLIAGFYPIYRLPLFTMNTAFYILHMLVHVHEVVSGRIRLSMFWVDLPGVYIPAVVFFILNIFLIKQARNDQPIQRTIRN
;
A
#
# COMPACT_ATOMS: atom_id res chain seq x y z
N MET A 1 -66.80 6.92 42.37
CA MET A 1 -66.65 8.21 41.67
C MET A 1 -65.24 8.73 41.92
N ASN A 2 -64.28 8.40 41.04
CA ASN A 2 -63.04 9.17 40.82
C ASN A 2 -62.30 8.60 39.58
N ARG A 3 -62.46 9.22 38.40
CA ARG A 3 -61.67 8.94 37.19
C ARG A 3 -60.52 9.94 37.18
N ARG A 4 -59.29 9.49 37.43
CA ARG A 4 -58.09 10.29 37.13
C ARG A 4 -57.70 10.03 35.68
N SER A 5 -57.80 11.08 34.88
CA SER A 5 -57.31 11.20 33.51
C SER A 5 -55.80 11.04 33.46
N LEU A 6 -55.32 9.99 32.80
CA LEU A 6 -53.94 9.90 32.34
C LEU A 6 -53.80 10.81 31.12
N SER A 7 -53.14 11.95 31.30
CA SER A 7 -52.80 12.88 30.22
C SER A 7 -51.78 12.23 29.28
N ALA A 8 -52.05 12.36 27.98
CA ALA A 8 -51.22 11.90 26.88
C ALA A 8 -50.00 12.81 26.65
N GLU A 9 -49.17 13.01 27.67
CA GLU A 9 -48.14 14.04 27.68
C GLU A 9 -46.77 13.53 28.16
N SER A 10 -46.30 12.44 27.56
CA SER A 10 -44.89 11.99 27.74
C SER A 10 -44.18 11.65 26.43
N LEU A 11 -44.72 12.03 25.27
CA LEU A 11 -43.99 12.01 24.00
C LEU A 11 -43.06 13.24 23.91
N HIS A 12 -42.16 13.38 24.89
CA HIS A 12 -41.01 14.24 24.73
C HIS A 12 -40.08 13.54 23.74
N SER A 13 -40.29 13.86 22.46
CA SER A 13 -39.41 13.58 21.35
C SER A 13 -38.00 14.03 21.74
N SER A 14 -37.22 13.10 22.28
CA SER A 14 -35.77 13.20 22.26
C SER A 14 -35.39 13.18 20.80
N ARG A 15 -35.29 14.38 20.23
CA ARG A 15 -34.70 14.65 18.94
C ARG A 15 -33.28 14.10 19.02
N ILE A 16 -33.11 12.81 18.70
CA ILE A 16 -31.83 12.20 18.41
C ILE A 16 -31.31 13.04 17.26
N SER A 17 -30.43 13.98 17.59
CA SER A 17 -29.72 14.77 16.61
C SER A 17 -29.02 13.76 15.72
N GLY A 18 -29.52 13.61 14.51
CA GLY A 18 -28.91 12.76 13.50
C GLY A 18 -27.49 13.27 13.31
N GLN A 19 -26.54 12.66 14.01
CA GLN A 19 -25.16 12.61 13.55
C GLN A 19 -25.26 11.90 12.21
N ALA A 20 -25.29 12.68 11.14
CA ALA A 20 -25.25 12.18 9.79
C ALA A 20 -24.11 11.16 9.74
N TYR A 21 -24.46 9.90 9.51
CA TYR A 21 -23.50 8.85 9.27
C TYR A 21 -22.59 9.33 8.13
N LYS A 22 -21.36 9.69 8.48
CA LYS A 22 -20.34 10.03 7.49
C LYS A 22 -20.00 8.71 6.81
N PRO A 23 -20.25 8.54 5.50
CA PRO A 23 -20.00 7.27 4.84
C PRO A 23 -18.54 6.86 5.06
N LEU A 24 -18.33 5.64 5.56
CA LEU A 24 -17.01 5.05 5.69
C LEU A 24 -16.36 5.05 4.30
N ALA A 25 -15.31 5.85 4.13
CA ALA A 25 -14.46 5.97 2.95
C ALA A 25 -15.20 6.09 1.60
N SER A 26 -15.27 7.31 1.04
CA SER A 26 -15.82 7.52 -0.29
C SER A 26 -15.04 6.76 -1.36
N ASN A 27 -15.73 5.98 -2.20
CA ASN A 27 -15.13 5.33 -3.37
C ASN A 27 -14.86 6.30 -4.55
N SER A 28 -15.01 7.61 -4.30
CA SER A 28 -14.75 8.66 -5.27
C SER A 28 -13.27 8.94 -5.42
N LYS A 29 -12.86 9.35 -6.63
CA LYS A 29 -11.50 9.83 -6.88
C LYS A 29 -11.18 11.06 -6.04
N VAL A 30 -9.94 11.15 -5.55
CA VAL A 30 -9.42 12.31 -4.82
C VAL A 30 -8.08 12.73 -5.43
N TYR A 31 -7.78 14.03 -5.37
CA TYR A 31 -6.51 14.62 -5.80
C TYR A 31 -5.86 15.33 -4.60
N ASP A 32 -5.29 14.55 -3.70
CA ASP A 32 -4.61 15.04 -2.49
C ASP A 32 -3.09 14.81 -2.58
N ARG A 33 -2.36 15.12 -1.50
CA ARG A 33 -0.91 14.86 -1.43
C ARG A 33 -0.55 13.39 -1.67
N TRP A 34 -1.41 12.45 -1.28
CA TRP A 34 -1.16 11.02 -1.50
C TRP A 34 -1.23 10.68 -2.98
N THR A 35 -2.11 11.34 -3.74
CA THR A 35 -2.18 11.16 -5.19
C THR A 35 -0.83 11.47 -5.86
N ILE A 36 -0.19 12.59 -5.52
CA ILE A 36 1.11 12.97 -6.07
C ILE A 36 2.20 11.96 -5.68
N ILE A 37 2.28 11.60 -4.39
CA ILE A 37 3.23 10.61 -3.88
C ILE A 37 3.07 9.27 -4.62
N CYS A 38 1.82 8.81 -4.77
CA CYS A 38 1.52 7.55 -5.43
C CYS A 38 1.85 7.59 -6.92
N ILE A 39 1.61 8.71 -7.63
CA ILE A 39 1.99 8.84 -9.04
C ILE A 39 3.50 8.68 -9.20
N ILE A 40 4.30 9.36 -8.37
CA ILE A 40 5.77 9.28 -8.44
C ILE A 40 6.25 7.85 -8.21
N ILE A 41 5.78 7.20 -7.14
CA ILE A 41 6.19 5.83 -6.79
C ILE A 41 5.68 4.82 -7.83
N ALA A 42 4.43 4.95 -8.26
CA ALA A 42 3.82 4.05 -9.24
C ALA A 42 4.56 4.09 -10.59
N SER A 43 5.02 5.26 -11.01
CA SER A 43 5.75 5.44 -12.27
C SER A 43 6.98 4.54 -12.32
N VAL A 44 7.73 4.45 -11.21
CA VAL A 44 8.93 3.59 -11.13
C VAL A 44 8.56 2.12 -11.32
N GLY A 45 7.57 1.61 -10.58
CA GLY A 45 7.15 0.21 -10.67
C GLY A 45 6.56 -0.15 -12.03
N ILE A 46 5.72 0.73 -12.59
CA ILE A 46 5.10 0.53 -13.90
C ILE A 46 6.16 0.51 -15.01
N LEU A 47 7.06 1.50 -15.05
CA LEU A 47 8.09 1.59 -16.07
C LEU A 47 9.09 0.42 -15.97
N ASN A 48 9.50 0.05 -14.75
CA ASN A 48 10.36 -1.10 -14.54
C ASN A 48 9.67 -2.40 -14.98
N GLY A 49 8.44 -2.65 -14.52
CA GLY A 49 7.66 -3.82 -14.92
C GLY A 49 7.45 -3.91 -16.42
N PHE A 50 7.12 -2.80 -17.09
CA PHE A 50 7.01 -2.76 -18.54
C PHE A 50 8.32 -3.07 -19.25
N TRP A 51 9.44 -2.53 -18.77
CA TRP A 51 10.75 -2.83 -19.35
C TRP A 51 11.06 -4.33 -19.26
N MET A 52 10.79 -4.96 -18.11
CA MET A 52 10.93 -6.41 -17.92
C MET A 52 10.02 -7.24 -18.84
N LEU A 53 8.80 -6.78 -19.10
CA LEU A 53 7.85 -7.51 -19.94
C LEU A 53 8.15 -7.40 -21.44
N ILE A 54 8.51 -6.19 -21.89
CA ILE A 54 8.72 -5.86 -23.31
C ILE A 54 10.12 -6.25 -23.77
N ALA A 55 11.15 -5.93 -22.98
CA ALA A 55 12.55 -6.15 -23.33
C ALA A 55 13.32 -6.81 -22.15
N PRO A 56 12.96 -8.05 -21.76
CA PRO A 56 13.49 -8.73 -20.59
C PRO A 56 15.01 -8.90 -20.59
N GLU A 57 15.59 -9.27 -21.74
CA GLU A 57 17.04 -9.44 -21.89
C GLU A 57 17.78 -8.11 -21.76
N HIS A 58 17.25 -7.05 -22.38
CA HIS A 58 17.81 -5.71 -22.25
C HIS A 58 17.74 -5.23 -20.79
N TRP A 59 16.63 -5.47 -20.09
CA TRP A 59 16.52 -5.17 -18.67
C TRP A 59 17.56 -5.92 -17.84
N TYR A 60 17.69 -7.23 -18.07
CA TYR A 60 18.59 -8.10 -17.32
C TYR A 60 20.07 -7.67 -17.44
N HIS A 61 20.50 -7.20 -18.61
CA HIS A 61 21.88 -6.76 -18.82
C HIS A 61 22.17 -5.29 -18.48
N ASN A 62 21.16 -4.41 -18.55
CA ASN A 62 21.38 -2.96 -18.48
C ASN A 62 20.79 -2.28 -17.25
N LEU A 63 19.99 -2.98 -16.43
CA LEU A 63 19.60 -2.45 -15.13
C LEU A 63 20.88 -2.29 -14.27
N PRO A 64 21.15 -1.09 -13.70
CA PRO A 64 22.34 -0.85 -12.87
C PRO A 64 22.18 -1.45 -11.46
N ALA A 65 21.82 -2.73 -11.39
CA ALA A 65 21.61 -3.51 -10.18
C ALA A 65 22.37 -4.85 -10.20
N GLY A 66 23.24 -5.08 -11.20
CA GLY A 66 24.06 -6.29 -11.26
C GLY A 66 23.25 -7.58 -11.31
N VAL A 67 22.07 -7.57 -11.97
CA VAL A 67 21.16 -8.72 -12.06
C VAL A 67 21.87 -10.03 -12.49
N PRO A 68 22.86 -10.02 -13.41
CA PRO A 68 23.55 -11.25 -13.80
C PRO A 68 24.33 -11.95 -12.68
N GLU A 69 24.67 -11.26 -11.58
CA GLU A 69 25.32 -11.89 -10.43
C GLU A 69 24.40 -12.92 -9.74
N TYR A 70 23.08 -12.81 -9.90
CA TYR A 70 22.08 -13.70 -9.26
C TYR A 70 21.82 -15.01 -10.03
N GLY A 71 22.49 -15.22 -11.15
CA GLY A 71 22.36 -16.44 -11.96
C GLY A 71 22.01 -16.16 -13.41
N PRO A 72 21.96 -17.20 -14.26
CA PRO A 72 21.82 -17.07 -15.71
C PRO A 72 20.47 -16.47 -16.13
N PHE A 73 20.44 -15.83 -17.30
CA PHE A 73 19.24 -15.23 -17.84
C PHE A 73 18.13 -16.28 -18.03
N ASN A 74 16.95 -15.97 -17.49
CA ASN A 74 15.74 -16.73 -17.68
C ASN A 74 14.58 -15.77 -18.03
N VAL A 75 14.17 -15.78 -19.30
CA VAL A 75 13.15 -14.87 -19.82
C VAL A 75 11.79 -15.02 -19.11
N HIS A 76 11.42 -16.24 -18.74
CA HIS A 76 10.16 -16.50 -18.05
C HIS A 76 10.19 -15.88 -16.66
N PHE A 77 11.27 -16.13 -15.91
CA PHE A 77 11.49 -15.56 -14.59
C PHE A 77 11.48 -14.02 -14.59
N VAL A 78 12.15 -13.39 -15.56
CA VAL A 78 12.15 -11.93 -15.68
C VAL A 78 10.73 -11.40 -15.96
N ARG A 79 9.93 -12.10 -16.77
CA ARG A 79 8.54 -11.68 -17.03
C ARG A 79 7.63 -11.86 -15.82
N ASP A 80 7.80 -12.93 -15.06
CA ASP A 80 7.04 -13.15 -13.81
C ASP A 80 7.32 -12.03 -12.80
N ILE A 81 8.59 -11.66 -12.64
CA ILE A 81 8.97 -10.53 -11.79
C ILE A 81 8.44 -9.20 -12.38
N GLY A 82 8.48 -9.05 -13.71
CA GLY A 82 7.90 -7.90 -14.40
C GLY A 82 6.42 -7.71 -14.09
N CYS A 83 5.64 -8.79 -14.07
CA CYS A 83 4.23 -8.76 -13.70
C CYS A 83 4.02 -8.22 -12.28
N ILE A 84 4.79 -8.68 -11.29
CA ILE A 84 4.60 -8.22 -9.91
C ILE A 84 5.05 -6.76 -9.73
N PHE A 85 6.13 -6.30 -10.36
CA PHE A 85 6.51 -4.88 -10.33
C PHE A 85 5.46 -3.99 -11.00
N PHE A 86 4.88 -4.44 -12.12
CA PHE A 86 3.77 -3.75 -12.77
C PHE A 86 2.55 -3.69 -11.84
N LEU A 87 2.17 -4.79 -11.20
CA LEU A 87 1.04 -4.84 -10.26
C LEU A 87 1.26 -3.95 -9.03
N VAL A 88 2.47 -3.92 -8.47
CA VAL A 88 2.85 -3.01 -7.38
C VAL A 88 2.67 -1.56 -7.80
N GLY A 89 3.15 -1.20 -9.01
CA GLY A 89 3.00 0.14 -9.55
C GLY A 89 1.53 0.50 -9.81
N ALA A 90 0.77 -0.37 -10.47
CA ALA A 90 -0.65 -0.18 -10.74
C ALA A 90 -1.48 -0.09 -9.46
N GLY A 91 -1.23 -0.95 -8.47
CA GLY A 91 -1.85 -0.91 -7.16
C GLY A 91 -1.55 0.38 -6.41
N THR A 92 -0.30 0.84 -6.43
CA THR A 92 0.08 2.15 -5.87
C THR A 92 -0.68 3.28 -6.56
N LEU A 93 -0.81 3.25 -7.89
CA LEU A 93 -1.53 4.27 -8.65
C LEU A 93 -3.02 4.30 -8.28
N ILE A 94 -3.66 3.13 -8.20
CA ILE A 94 -5.06 3.00 -7.77
C ILE A 94 -5.24 3.56 -6.36
N ALA A 95 -4.36 3.21 -5.42
CA ALA A 95 -4.35 3.77 -4.06
C ALA A 95 -4.24 5.31 -4.05
N GLY A 96 -3.47 5.89 -4.97
CA GLY A 96 -3.34 7.34 -5.11
C GLY A 96 -4.67 8.04 -5.35
N PHE A 97 -5.48 7.50 -6.27
CA PHE A 97 -6.76 8.09 -6.65
C PHE A 97 -7.94 7.66 -5.79
N TYR A 98 -7.91 6.46 -5.22
CA TYR A 98 -9.04 5.87 -4.49
C TYR A 98 -8.65 5.61 -3.03
N PRO A 99 -8.98 6.54 -2.11
CA PRO A 99 -8.54 6.46 -0.71
C PRO A 99 -8.93 5.17 0.01
N ILE A 100 -10.09 4.59 -0.33
CA ILE A 100 -10.58 3.33 0.27
C ILE A 100 -9.62 2.16 0.03
N TYR A 101 -8.85 2.17 -1.06
CA TYR A 101 -7.90 1.10 -1.39
C TYR A 101 -6.47 1.37 -0.93
N ARG A 102 -6.18 2.55 -0.34
CA ARG A 102 -4.81 2.92 0.06
C ARG A 102 -4.18 1.91 0.98
N LEU A 103 -4.78 1.70 2.14
CA LEU A 103 -4.22 0.81 3.16
C LEU A 103 -4.05 -0.63 2.67
N PRO A 104 -5.06 -1.31 2.08
CA PRO A 104 -4.88 -2.69 1.64
C PRO A 104 -3.83 -2.83 0.52
N LEU A 105 -3.81 -1.93 -0.48
CA LEU A 105 -2.83 -2.00 -1.57
C LEU A 105 -1.42 -1.68 -1.10
N PHE A 106 -1.23 -0.68 -0.23
CA PHE A 106 0.07 -0.43 0.39
C PHE A 106 0.53 -1.58 1.29
N THR A 107 -0.39 -2.26 1.98
CA THR A 107 -0.06 -3.43 2.79
C THR A 107 0.45 -4.59 1.93
N MET A 108 -0.22 -4.88 0.82
CA MET A 108 0.22 -5.91 -0.13
C MET A 108 1.58 -5.56 -0.76
N ASN A 109 1.75 -4.31 -1.20
CA ASN A 109 3.02 -3.84 -1.76
C ASN A 109 4.16 -3.90 -0.72
N THR A 110 3.88 -3.52 0.53
CA THR A 110 4.84 -3.63 1.64
C THR A 110 5.24 -5.08 1.86
N ALA A 111 4.28 -6.01 1.90
CA ALA A 111 4.56 -7.42 2.09
C ALA A 111 5.47 -7.97 0.98
N PHE A 112 5.18 -7.64 -0.28
CA PHE A 112 6.05 -8.00 -1.40
C PHE A 112 7.48 -7.48 -1.22
N TYR A 113 7.67 -6.18 -0.99
CA TYR A 113 9.01 -5.62 -0.90
C TYR A 113 9.79 -6.12 0.31
N ILE A 114 9.15 -6.35 1.46
CA ILE A 114 9.80 -6.96 2.62
C ILE A 114 10.24 -8.38 2.30
N LEU A 115 9.36 -9.22 1.72
CA LEU A 115 9.73 -10.59 1.34
C LEU A 115 10.85 -10.60 0.31
N HIS A 116 10.78 -9.73 -0.70
CA HIS A 116 11.81 -9.62 -1.73
C HIS A 116 13.16 -9.17 -1.14
N MET A 117 13.17 -8.17 -0.26
CA MET A 117 14.37 -7.77 0.48
C MET A 117 14.96 -8.93 1.30
N LEU A 118 14.11 -9.74 1.96
CA LEU A 118 14.57 -10.89 2.72
C LEU A 118 15.21 -11.98 1.84
N VAL A 119 14.77 -12.14 0.60
CA VAL A 119 15.45 -13.01 -0.38
C VAL A 119 16.88 -12.52 -0.63
N HIS A 120 17.07 -11.22 -0.89
CA HIS A 120 18.41 -10.65 -1.10
C HIS A 120 19.30 -10.80 0.16
N VAL A 121 18.74 -10.56 1.35
CA VAL A 121 19.45 -10.80 2.61
C VAL A 121 19.88 -12.26 2.74
N HIS A 122 19.00 -13.21 2.40
CA HIS A 122 19.33 -14.64 2.42
C HIS A 122 20.46 -15.00 1.45
N GLU A 123 20.46 -14.46 0.23
CA GLU A 123 21.53 -14.71 -0.76
C GLU A 123 22.91 -14.26 -0.26
N VAL A 124 22.97 -13.11 0.40
CA VAL A 124 24.20 -12.58 0.99
C VAL A 124 24.63 -13.40 2.21
N VAL A 125 23.71 -13.69 3.14
CA VAL A 125 24.01 -14.41 4.40
C VAL A 125 24.38 -15.88 4.15
N SER A 126 23.78 -16.50 3.14
CA SER A 126 24.12 -17.88 2.73
C SER A 126 25.42 -17.98 1.91
N GLY A 127 26.06 -16.84 1.59
CA GLY A 127 27.31 -16.80 0.85
C GLY A 127 27.19 -17.09 -0.64
N ARG A 128 25.97 -17.07 -1.20
CA ARG A 128 25.72 -17.24 -2.65
C ARG A 128 26.16 -16.02 -3.43
N ILE A 129 26.01 -14.84 -2.81
CA ILE A 129 26.34 -13.53 -3.38
C ILE A 129 27.28 -12.78 -2.43
N ARG A 130 28.19 -11.98 -3.01
CA ARG A 130 29.16 -11.17 -2.26
C ARG A 130 28.45 -10.09 -1.44
N LEU A 131 28.93 -9.83 -0.22
CA LEU A 131 28.40 -8.76 0.65
C LEU A 131 28.39 -7.37 0.00
N SER A 132 29.33 -7.09 -0.91
CA SER A 132 29.36 -5.82 -1.66
C SER A 132 28.11 -5.56 -2.49
N MET A 133 27.37 -6.60 -2.88
CA MET A 133 26.11 -6.46 -3.62
C MET A 133 25.03 -5.78 -2.80
N PHE A 134 25.15 -5.74 -1.47
CA PHE A 134 24.26 -4.94 -0.62
C PHE A 134 24.16 -3.48 -1.10
N TRP A 135 25.29 -2.87 -1.47
CA TRP A 135 25.32 -1.48 -1.93
C TRP A 135 24.72 -1.28 -3.32
N VAL A 136 24.84 -2.30 -4.17
CA VAL A 136 24.27 -2.34 -5.52
C VAL A 136 22.75 -2.49 -5.45
N ASP A 137 22.26 -3.34 -4.55
CA ASP A 137 20.85 -3.60 -4.33
C ASP A 137 20.16 -2.48 -3.53
N LEU A 138 20.90 -1.70 -2.74
CA LEU A 138 20.37 -0.69 -1.82
C LEU A 138 19.29 0.20 -2.46
N PRO A 139 19.49 0.77 -3.67
CA PRO A 139 18.50 1.66 -4.28
C PRO A 139 17.25 0.95 -4.80
N GLY A 140 17.41 -0.28 -5.31
CA GLY A 140 16.35 -1.01 -6.02
C GLY A 140 15.56 -1.99 -5.15
N VAL A 141 16.12 -2.43 -4.03
CA VAL A 141 15.56 -3.49 -3.17
C VAL A 141 15.28 -2.98 -1.77
N TYR A 142 16.31 -2.49 -1.08
CA TYR A 142 16.23 -2.14 0.34
C TYR A 142 15.49 -0.81 0.58
N ILE A 143 15.81 0.24 -0.19
CA ILE A 143 15.14 1.54 -0.06
C ILE A 143 13.63 1.42 -0.32
N PRO A 144 13.15 0.79 -1.41
CA PRO A 144 11.72 0.61 -1.63
C PRO A 144 11.02 -0.15 -0.50
N ALA A 145 11.64 -1.20 0.05
CA ALA A 145 11.10 -1.94 1.18
C ALA A 145 10.89 -1.05 2.42
N VAL A 146 11.89 -0.25 2.76
CA VAL A 146 11.80 0.69 3.89
C VAL A 146 10.77 1.78 3.63
N VAL A 147 10.73 2.35 2.41
CA VAL A 147 9.78 3.39 2.03
C VAL A 147 8.34 2.88 2.13
N PHE A 148 8.02 1.74 1.50
CA PHE A 148 6.69 1.15 1.57
C PHE A 148 6.29 0.81 3.00
N PHE A 149 7.22 0.25 3.79
CA PHE A 149 6.98 -0.05 5.19
C PHE A 149 6.61 1.21 6.00
N ILE A 150 7.40 2.27 5.89
CA ILE A 150 7.15 3.54 6.59
C ILE A 150 5.81 4.17 6.16
N LEU A 151 5.54 4.22 4.85
CA LEU A 151 4.28 4.76 4.32
C LEU A 151 3.07 3.95 4.80
N ASN A 152 3.20 2.62 4.88
CA ASN A 152 2.15 1.77 5.40
C ASN A 152 1.89 2.02 6.89
N ILE A 153 2.92 2.23 7.71
CA ILE A 153 2.75 2.64 9.12
C ILE A 153 1.99 3.96 9.23
N PHE A 154 2.28 4.95 8.37
CA PHE A 154 1.52 6.20 8.35
C PHE A 154 0.06 5.99 7.97
N LEU A 155 -0.23 5.15 6.96
CA LEU A 155 -1.59 4.82 6.57
C LEU A 155 -2.36 4.07 7.65
N ILE A 156 -1.72 3.14 8.37
CA ILE A 156 -2.33 2.45 9.52
C ILE A 156 -2.69 3.45 10.62
N LYS A 157 -1.78 4.38 10.95
CA LYS A 157 -2.04 5.44 11.94
C LYS A 157 -3.19 6.36 11.49
N GLN A 158 -3.21 6.75 10.22
CA GLN A 158 -4.29 7.56 9.64
C GLN A 158 -5.64 6.84 9.74
N ALA A 159 -5.72 5.58 9.28
CA ALA A 159 -6.93 4.79 9.33
C ALA A 159 -7.47 4.58 10.76
N ARG A 160 -6.58 4.45 11.75
CA ARG A 160 -6.96 4.37 13.18
C ARG A 160 -7.52 5.68 13.72
N ASN A 161 -6.99 6.82 13.28
CA ASN A 161 -7.45 8.14 13.72
C ASN A 161 -8.78 8.53 13.06
N ASP A 162 -9.05 8.01 11.86
CA ASP A 162 -10.28 8.27 11.10
C ASP A 162 -11.48 7.42 11.57
N GLN A 163 -11.25 6.40 12.42
CA GLN A 163 -12.33 5.63 13.04
C GLN A 163 -13.12 6.54 14.01
N PRO A 164 -14.44 6.75 13.79
CA PRO A 164 -15.25 7.53 14.71
C PRO A 164 -15.25 6.80 16.04
N ILE A 165 -14.61 7.43 17.03
CA ILE A 165 -14.38 6.82 18.32
C ILE A 165 -15.76 6.44 18.90
N GLN A 166 -15.92 5.20 19.38
CA GLN A 166 -16.99 4.80 20.29
C GLN A 166 -16.90 5.54 21.66
N ARG A 167 -16.51 6.82 21.65
CA ARG A 167 -16.28 7.69 22.81
C ARG A 167 -17.59 8.18 23.43
N THR A 168 -18.73 7.83 22.86
CA THR A 168 -20.04 8.35 23.29
C THR A 168 -20.81 7.39 24.23
N ILE A 169 -20.28 6.21 24.61
CA ILE A 169 -21.01 5.25 25.47
C ILE A 169 -20.39 5.15 26.90
N ARG A 170 -19.44 6.02 27.25
CA ARG A 170 -19.02 6.21 28.65
C ARG A 170 -19.29 7.65 29.03
N ASN A 171 -20.50 7.93 29.48
CA ASN A 171 -20.88 8.98 30.44
C ASN A 171 -22.29 8.67 30.92
#